data_AF-A0A3M1YH56-F1
#
_entry.id   AF-A0A3M1YH56-F1
#
_cell.length_a   1.000
_cell.length_b   1.000
_cell.length_c   1.000
_cell.angle_alpha   90.00
_cell.angle_beta   90.00
_cell.angle_gamma   90.00
#
_symmetry.space_group_name_H-M   'P 1'
#
loop_
_entity.id
_entity.type
_entity.pdbx_description
1 polymer ?
#
loop_
_entity_poly.entity_id
_entity_poly.type
_entity_poly.pdbx_seq_one_letter_code
_entity_poly.pdbx_strand_id
1 'polypeptide(L)'
;HFDEIVARAARLVCVREEFAGLWESVMGQAWTEACGATDPLERQRLRDEIDAWVAHLFGLDVLALDHILGSFPLVFTADEAGEAKRSALLETFESLR
;
A
#
# COMPACT_ATOMS: atom_id res chain seq x y z
N HIS A 1 2.11 5.92 -12.04
CA HIS A 1 1.47 5.15 -10.94
C HIS A 1 1.41 3.65 -11.19
N PHE A 2 1.14 3.16 -12.42
CA PHE A 2 0.99 1.71 -12.68
C PHE A 2 2.16 0.86 -12.15
N ASP A 3 3.39 1.15 -12.58
CA ASP A 3 4.58 0.38 -12.15
C ASP A 3 4.81 0.47 -10.64
N GLU A 4 4.58 1.65 -10.05
CA GLU A 4 4.70 1.88 -8.61
C GLU A 4 3.72 1.03 -7.79
N ILE A 5 2.48 0.91 -8.25
CA ILE A 5 1.45 0.07 -7.61
C ILE A 5 1.78 -1.41 -7.81
N VAL A 6 2.10 -1.80 -9.04
CA VAL A 6 2.34 -3.19 -9.43
C VAL A 6 3.52 -3.80 -8.68
N ALA A 7 4.64 -3.07 -8.57
CA ALA A 7 5.80 -3.55 -7.83
C ALA A 7 5.49 -3.77 -6.34
N ARG A 8 4.76 -2.86 -5.70
CA ARG A 8 4.38 -2.98 -4.28
C ARG A 8 3.38 -4.11 -4.06
N ALA A 9 2.42 -4.27 -4.96
CA ALA A 9 1.47 -5.37 -4.94
C ALA A 9 2.17 -6.73 -5.08
N ALA A 10 3.16 -6.84 -5.98
CA ALA A 10 3.96 -8.05 -6.12
C ALA A 10 4.69 -8.41 -4.82
N ARG A 11 5.25 -7.42 -4.10
CA ARG A 11 5.86 -7.65 -2.78
C ARG A 11 4.85 -8.13 -1.73
N LEU A 12 3.61 -7.64 -1.76
CA LEU A 12 2.57 -8.05 -0.82
C LEU A 12 2.00 -9.46 -1.08
N VAL A 13 1.96 -9.87 -2.35
CA VAL A 13 1.36 -11.12 -2.82
C VAL A 13 2.38 -12.26 -2.91
N CYS A 14 3.56 -12.02 -3.49
CA CYS A 14 4.55 -13.04 -3.79
C CYS A 14 5.42 -13.41 -2.57
N VAL A 15 4.78 -13.80 -1.47
CA VAL A 15 5.44 -14.14 -0.19
C VAL A 15 5.84 -15.62 -0.07
N ARG A 16 5.49 -16.43 -1.07
CA ARG A 16 5.79 -17.87 -1.13
C ARG A 16 6.32 -18.23 -2.51
N GLU A 17 7.13 -19.28 -2.58
CA GLU A 17 7.77 -19.76 -3.82
C GLU A 17 6.76 -20.11 -4.92
N GLU A 18 5.55 -20.56 -4.56
CA GLU A 18 4.46 -20.81 -5.51
C GLU A 18 4.09 -19.58 -6.39
N PHE A 19 4.47 -18.37 -5.96
CA PHE A 19 4.27 -17.13 -6.70
C PHE A 19 5.53 -16.66 -7.46
N ALA A 20 6.62 -17.44 -7.50
CA ALA A 20 7.87 -17.06 -8.16
C ALA A 20 7.65 -16.69 -9.64
N GLY A 21 6.83 -17.45 -10.38
CA GLY A 21 6.51 -17.14 -11.77
C GLY A 21 5.75 -15.82 -11.94
N LEU A 22 4.85 -15.48 -11.01
CA LEU A 22 4.17 -14.18 -11.01
C LEU A 22 5.16 -13.06 -10.74
N TRP A 23 6.03 -13.21 -9.74
CA TRP A 23 7.09 -12.26 -9.43
C TRP A 23 7.99 -12.00 -10.64
N GLU A 24 8.48 -13.05 -11.30
CA GLU A 24 9.34 -12.92 -12.48
C GLU A 24 8.63 -12.21 -13.64
N SER A 25 7.35 -12.52 -13.86
CA SER A 25 6.56 -11.86 -14.92
C SER A 25 6.33 -10.37 -14.67
N VAL A 26 6.31 -9.94 -13.40
CA VAL A 26 6.03 -8.56 -13.00
C VAL A 26 7.31 -7.76 -12.80
N MET A 27 8.29 -8.34 -12.13
CA MET A 27 9.51 -7.69 -11.67
C MET A 27 10.69 -7.92 -12.60
N GLY A 28 10.60 -8.86 -13.55
CA GLY A 28 11.68 -9.17 -14.49
C GLY A 28 12.95 -9.74 -13.84
N GLN A 29 12.86 -10.22 -12.60
CA GLN A 29 13.99 -10.74 -11.82
C GLN A 29 13.57 -12.03 -11.10
N ALA A 30 14.54 -12.91 -10.83
CA ALA A 30 14.30 -14.15 -10.11
C ALA A 30 13.72 -13.87 -8.71
N TRP A 31 12.79 -14.73 -8.28
CA TRP A 31 12.23 -14.64 -6.94
C TRP A 31 13.17 -15.23 -5.89
N THR A 32 13.15 -14.66 -4.69
CA THR A 32 13.79 -15.22 -3.49
C THR A 32 12.89 -14.99 -2.28
N GLU A 33 13.12 -15.70 -1.17
CA GLU A 33 12.34 -15.52 0.06
C GLU A 33 12.36 -14.07 0.60
N ALA A 34 13.38 -13.29 0.27
CA ALA A 34 13.50 -11.88 0.67
C ALA A 34 12.65 -10.91 -0.18
N CYS A 35 12.08 -11.37 -1.31
CA CYS A 35 11.31 -10.53 -2.23
C CYS A 35 9.95 -10.12 -1.66
N GLY A 36 9.28 -11.05 -0.97
CA GLY A 36 7.95 -10.85 -0.40
C GLY A 36 7.99 -10.17 0.98
N ALA A 37 7.10 -9.21 1.20
CA ALA A 37 6.95 -8.53 2.49
C ALA A 37 6.13 -9.40 3.45
N THR A 38 6.78 -9.96 4.48
CA THR A 38 6.16 -10.75 5.55
C THR A 38 6.02 -9.99 6.86
N ASP A 39 6.87 -8.99 7.09
CA ASP A 39 6.82 -8.13 8.27
C ASP A 39 5.53 -7.28 8.29
N PRO A 40 4.76 -7.26 9.39
CA PRO A 40 3.50 -6.52 9.47
C PRO A 40 3.61 -5.02 9.21
N LEU A 41 4.69 -4.37 9.67
CA LEU A 41 4.89 -2.93 9.51
C LEU A 41 5.24 -2.60 8.06
N GLU A 42 6.14 -3.38 7.46
CA GLU A 42 6.45 -3.23 6.04
C GLU A 42 5.20 -3.44 5.17
N ARG A 43 4.40 -4.46 5.47
CA ARG A 43 3.15 -4.72 4.75
C ARG A 43 2.17 -3.57 4.88
N GLN A 44 2.09 -2.93 6.05
CA GLN A 44 1.23 -1.77 6.24
C GLN A 44 1.71 -0.59 5.40
N ARG A 45 3.02 -0.27 5.45
CA ARG A 45 3.62 0.79 4.62
C ARG A 45 3.34 0.58 3.13
N LEU A 46 3.53 -0.64 2.62
CA LEU A 46 3.26 -0.94 1.21
C LEU A 46 1.79 -0.75 0.82
N ARG A 47 0.85 -1.06 1.73
CA ARG A 47 -0.57 -0.81 1.50
C ARG A 47 -0.88 0.69 1.50
N ASP A 48 -0.31 1.44 2.44
CA ASP A 48 -0.52 2.88 2.51
C ASP A 48 0.03 3.59 1.26
N GLU A 49 1.18 3.14 0.75
CA GLU A 49 1.75 3.65 -0.50
C GLU A 49 0.88 3.30 -1.73
N ILE A 50 0.28 2.11 -1.76
CA ILE A 50 -0.67 1.73 -2.82
C ILE A 50 -1.92 2.61 -2.75
N ASP A 51 -2.52 2.78 -1.56
CA ASP A 51 -3.72 3.58 -1.37
C ASP A 51 -3.47 5.05 -1.76
N ALA A 52 -2.30 5.59 -1.41
CA ALA A 52 -1.86 6.92 -1.84
C ALA A 52 -1.75 7.03 -3.38
N TRP A 53 -1.09 6.06 -4.04
CA TRP A 53 -0.99 6.08 -5.51
C TRP A 53 -2.35 5.94 -6.20
N VAL A 54 -3.26 5.15 -5.63
CA VAL A 54 -4.62 5.01 -6.12
C VAL A 54 -5.39 6.33 -5.96
N ALA A 55 -5.27 7.00 -4.81
CA ALA A 55 -5.88 8.31 -4.57
C ALA A 55 -5.39 9.36 -5.60
N HIS A 56 -4.09 9.40 -5.88
CA HIS A 56 -3.52 10.26 -6.92
C HIS A 56 -4.03 9.92 -8.31
N LEU A 57 -4.14 8.63 -8.64
CA LEU A 57 -4.70 8.17 -9.92
C LEU A 57 -6.16 8.62 -10.11
N PHE A 58 -6.94 8.70 -9.04
CA PHE A 58 -8.31 9.22 -9.04
C PHE A 58 -8.40 10.74 -8.94
N GLY A 59 -7.27 11.45 -8.86
CA GLY A 59 -7.22 12.91 -8.79
C GLY A 59 -7.77 13.47 -7.47
N LEU A 60 -7.69 12.72 -6.38
CA LEU A 60 -8.11 13.19 -5.06
C LEU A 60 -7.11 14.23 -4.54
N ASP A 61 -7.62 15.21 -3.79
CA ASP A 61 -6.80 16.01 -2.89
C ASP A 61 -6.80 15.42 -1.47
N VAL A 62 -5.99 16.00 -0.58
CA VAL A 62 -5.85 15.49 0.79
C VAL A 62 -7.17 15.55 1.58
N LEU A 63 -8.02 16.55 1.34
CA LEU A 63 -9.31 16.69 2.04
C LEU A 63 -10.31 15.65 1.56
N ALA A 64 -10.36 15.39 0.26
CA ALA A 64 -11.19 14.36 -0.34
C ALA A 64 -10.77 12.96 0.13
N LEU A 65 -9.46 12.69 0.17
CA LEU A 65 -8.94 11.44 0.72
C LEU A 65 -9.30 11.30 2.20
N ASP A 66 -9.02 12.31 3.02
CA ASP A 66 -9.33 12.32 4.45
C ASP A 66 -10.80 12.02 4.74
N HIS A 67 -11.71 12.63 3.97
CA HIS A 67 -13.14 12.36 4.03
C HIS A 67 -13.49 10.90 3.71
N ILE A 68 -12.91 10.34 2.66
CA ILE A 68 -13.11 8.93 2.27
C ILE A 68 -12.63 8.00 3.36
N LEU A 69 -11.43 8.22 3.94
CA LEU A 69 -10.91 7.37 5.02
C LEU A 69 -11.86 7.36 6.23
N GLY A 70 -12.44 8.51 6.56
CA GLY A 70 -13.44 8.64 7.63
C GLY A 70 -14.74 7.85 7.40
N SER A 71 -15.01 7.39 6.18
CA SER A 71 -16.18 6.57 5.85
C SER A 71 -15.98 5.06 6.12
N PHE A 72 -14.77 4.63 6.52
CA PHE A 72 -14.43 3.22 6.81
C PHE A 72 -14.13 2.97 8.31
N PRO A 73 -15.15 2.97 9.19
CA PRO A 73 -14.98 2.91 10.64
C PRO A 73 -14.40 1.58 11.17
N LEU A 74 -14.37 0.54 10.35
CA LEU A 74 -13.73 -0.75 10.68
C LEU A 74 -12.24 -0.78 10.34
N VAL A 75 -11.78 0.15 9.50
CA VAL A 75 -10.38 0.23 9.04
C VAL A 75 -9.64 1.36 9.75
N PHE A 76 -10.33 2.49 9.94
CA PHE A 76 -9.89 3.66 10.71
C PHE A 76 -10.88 3.84 11.85
N THR A 77 -10.62 3.11 12.94
CA THR A 77 -11.40 3.19 14.17
C THR A 77 -11.23 4.57 14.81
N ALA A 78 -12.23 5.01 15.59
CA ALA A 78 -12.18 6.29 16.30
C ALA A 78 -11.27 6.27 17.56
N ASP A 79 -10.49 5.20 17.73
CA ASP A 79 -9.49 5.10 18.79
C ASP A 79 -8.13 5.63 18.30
N GLU A 80 -7.19 5.73 19.23
CA GLU A 80 -5.85 6.27 18.95
C GLU A 80 -5.13 5.51 17.82
N ALA A 81 -5.32 4.19 17.73
CA ALA A 81 -4.68 3.37 16.71
C ALA A 81 -5.24 3.63 15.31
N GLY A 82 -6.57 3.79 15.19
CA GLY A 82 -7.20 4.11 13.91
C GLY A 82 -6.87 5.52 13.43
N GLU A 83 -6.84 6.51 14.32
CA GLU A 83 -6.44 7.88 14.00
C GLU A 83 -4.95 7.98 13.62
N ALA A 84 -4.08 7.24 14.29
CA ALA A 84 -2.66 7.15 13.93
C ALA A 84 -2.47 6.55 12.53
N LYS A 85 -3.21 5.48 12.21
CA LYS A 85 -3.20 4.86 10.88
C LYS A 85 -3.71 5.81 9.80
N ARG A 86 -4.79 6.54 10.07
CA ARG A 86 -5.36 7.54 9.16
C ARG A 86 -4.35 8.65 8.87
N SER A 87 -3.73 9.19 9.92
CA SER A 87 -2.70 10.23 9.81
C SER A 87 -1.49 9.75 9.01
N ALA A 88 -1.00 8.53 9.28
CA ALA A 88 0.13 7.95 8.55
C ALA A 88 -0.14 7.78 7.05
N LEU A 89 -1.37 7.40 6.66
CA LEU A 89 -1.76 7.31 5.26
C LEU A 89 -1.81 8.69 4.58
N LEU A 90 -2.33 9.71 5.26
CA LEU A 90 -2.34 11.08 4.73
C LEU A 90 -0.93 11.63 4.53
N GLU A 91 -0.03 11.42 5.49
CA GLU A 91 1.39 11.78 5.37
C GLU A 91 2.05 11.07 4.18
N THR A 92 1.76 9.77 4.02
CA THR A 92 2.25 8.98 2.86
C THR A 92 1.74 9.58 1.56
N PHE A 93 0.45 9.91 1.47
CA PHE A 93 -0.16 10.54 0.31
C PHE A 93 0.49 11.87 -0.06
N GLU A 94 0.79 12.73 0.92
CA GLU A 94 1.45 14.02 0.65
C GLU A 94 2.91 13.87 0.24
N SER A 95 3.60 12.85 0.76
CA SER A 95 5.02 12.59 0.47
C SER A 95 5.26 12.01 -0.94
N LEU A 96 4.30 11.24 -1.46
CA LEU A 96 4.32 10.70 -2.81
C LEU A 96 3.70 11.72 -3.77
N ARG A 97 4.47 12.22 -4.74
CA ARG A 97 4.00 13.13 -5.80
C ARG A 97 4.48 12.66 -7.17
#